data_AF-W2YQN6-F1
#
_entry.id   AF-W2YQN6-F1
#
_cell.length_a   1.000
_cell.length_b   1.000
_cell.length_c   1.000
_cell.angle_alpha   90.00
_cell.angle_beta   90.00
_cell.angle_gamma   90.00
#
_symmetry.space_group_name_H-M   'P 1'
#
loop_
_entity.id
_entity.type
_entity.pdbx_description
1 polymer ?
#
loop_
_entity_poly.entity_id
_entity_poly.type
_entity_poly.pdbx_seq_one_letter_code
_entity_poly.pdbx_strand_id
1 'polypeptide(L)'
;MKNDQAGDRPRDPQHVYANPLEPTVSPILALGVYWSMLTFDQGNGRLFPGGSQYDRFRKQLGRTFNQDDVSNEHKRRAVKPDEIGSTHSLRKGAATFASSGSTACPSSTTVNLRAGWSLGGVQNTCLRYEAAGDMHVGRTVTGLSTDSHTFACLPPHFSSCDDQVEQAISIAFPGYPGSNHYILEYALASLDCHREYLKKTLPASHGLFCTPLFTTNTMLNKLADRLQGGTLQPHHETGVTAMVNRLQQVEQPGEQASLSSEQRVNLQQWTGRFNSIPSSFTIPECTIYQAWMLWQCGSPGTHIPPLRLGETCQLASKNAKKRLSDFAYLNRAIEKRAAALGLTYANLTICEAEEVFKERSSTVQLPTTISKGRKRRRGQLLWRTIVNELRAPKSVRQSSTSS
;
A
#
# COMPACT_ATOMS: atom_id res chain seq x y z
N MET A 1 -2.14 25.19 6.55
CA MET A 1 -3.64 25.25 6.71
C MET A 1 -4.24 26.16 5.65
N LYS A 2 -5.57 26.22 5.46
CA LYS A 2 -6.22 27.12 4.48
C LYS A 2 -5.76 28.59 4.59
N ASN A 3 -5.42 29.03 5.81
CA ASN A 3 -5.09 30.43 6.12
C ASN A 3 -3.60 30.65 6.41
N ASP A 4 -2.74 29.76 5.93
CA ASP A 4 -1.30 29.78 6.19
C ASP A 4 -0.56 29.68 4.86
N GLN A 5 -0.72 30.72 4.04
CA GLN A 5 -0.19 30.77 2.67
C GLN A 5 1.31 31.05 2.63
N ALA A 6 1.86 31.67 3.69
CA ALA A 6 3.28 31.97 3.83
C ALA A 6 4.07 30.81 4.44
N GLY A 7 3.40 29.88 5.13
CA GLY A 7 4.06 28.76 5.80
C GLY A 7 4.76 29.15 7.11
N ASP A 8 4.49 30.33 7.64
CA ASP A 8 5.16 30.89 8.83
C ASP A 8 4.81 30.16 10.12
N ARG A 9 3.75 29.34 10.12
CA ARG A 9 3.34 28.63 11.34
C ARG A 9 4.21 27.38 11.51
N PRO A 10 4.69 27.10 12.74
CA PRO A 10 5.41 25.86 13.01
C PRO A 10 4.50 24.68 12.69
N ARG A 11 4.83 23.96 11.63
CA ARG A 11 4.03 22.84 11.12
C ARG A 11 4.93 21.77 10.55
N ASP A 12 4.35 20.58 10.55
CA ASP A 12 4.96 19.42 9.94
C ASP A 12 5.09 19.60 8.43
N PRO A 13 6.16 19.05 7.82
CA PRO A 13 6.39 19.17 6.38
C PRO A 13 5.31 18.45 5.57
N GLN A 14 5.08 18.92 4.34
CA GLN A 14 4.19 18.29 3.37
C GLN A 14 4.97 17.91 2.12
N HIS A 15 5.10 16.61 1.86
CA HIS A 15 5.91 16.12 0.74
C HIS A 15 5.14 16.18 -0.57
N VAL A 16 5.67 16.88 -1.57
CA VAL A 16 5.16 16.91 -2.94
C VAL A 16 6.06 16.07 -3.83
N TYR A 17 5.48 15.24 -4.69
CA TYR A 17 6.22 14.29 -5.53
C TYR A 17 6.04 14.60 -7.02
N ALA A 18 7.07 14.34 -7.81
CA ALA A 18 6.92 14.24 -9.25
C ALA A 18 6.27 12.89 -9.60
N ASN A 19 5.48 12.87 -10.68
CA ASN A 19 5.00 11.63 -11.27
C ASN A 19 5.67 11.43 -12.64
N PRO A 20 6.78 10.67 -12.71
CA PRO A 20 7.46 10.40 -13.98
C PRO A 20 6.71 9.41 -14.89
N LEU A 21 5.67 8.75 -14.38
CA LEU A 21 4.90 7.77 -15.15
C LEU A 21 3.70 8.40 -15.84
N GLU A 22 3.11 9.43 -15.23
CA GLU A 22 1.98 10.19 -15.78
C GLU A 22 2.29 11.69 -15.81
N PRO A 23 2.90 12.18 -16.90
CA PRO A 23 3.28 13.58 -17.04
C PRO A 23 2.10 14.55 -16.95
N THR A 24 0.87 14.14 -17.33
CA THR A 24 -0.31 15.03 -17.31
C THR A 24 -0.69 15.50 -15.92
N VAL A 25 -0.37 14.73 -14.88
CA VAL A 25 -0.76 15.02 -13.48
C VAL A 25 0.43 15.35 -12.58
N SER A 26 1.65 15.35 -13.12
CA SER A 26 2.87 15.60 -12.35
C SER A 26 2.99 17.08 -11.95
N PRO A 27 2.92 17.41 -10.64
CA PRO A 27 2.95 18.81 -10.21
C PRO A 27 4.32 19.46 -10.46
N ILE A 28 5.41 18.70 -10.36
CA ILE A 28 6.77 19.22 -10.58
C ILE A 28 6.99 19.55 -12.05
N LEU A 29 6.50 18.71 -12.98
CA LEU A 29 6.54 19.03 -14.41
C LEU A 29 5.70 20.28 -14.71
N ALA A 30 4.49 20.36 -14.16
CA ALA A 30 3.61 21.52 -14.36
C ALA A 30 4.26 22.82 -13.86
N LEU A 31 4.96 22.79 -12.72
CA LEU A 31 5.74 23.91 -12.21
C LEU A 31 6.92 24.26 -13.13
N GLY A 32 7.66 23.26 -13.63
CA GLY A 32 8.73 23.47 -14.59
C GLY A 32 8.23 24.15 -15.86
N VAL A 33 7.16 23.64 -16.48
CA VAL A 33 6.56 24.27 -17.67
C VAL A 33 6.13 25.70 -17.36
N TYR A 34 5.50 25.94 -16.21
CA TYR A 34 5.05 27.26 -15.79
C TYR A 34 6.23 28.24 -15.63
N TRP A 35 7.25 27.89 -14.85
CA TRP A 35 8.40 28.77 -14.57
C TRP A 35 9.32 28.96 -15.77
N SER A 36 9.34 28.04 -16.74
CA SER A 36 10.05 28.26 -18.00
C SER A 36 9.42 29.32 -18.87
N MET A 37 8.11 29.55 -18.73
CA MET A 37 7.37 30.54 -19.52
C MET A 37 7.12 31.85 -18.76
N LEU A 38 7.07 31.80 -17.43
CA LEU A 38 6.65 32.90 -16.57
C LEU A 38 7.67 33.12 -15.46
N THR A 39 8.05 34.38 -15.24
CA THR A 39 9.05 34.75 -14.24
C THR A 39 8.50 34.78 -12.81
N PHE A 40 9.41 34.74 -11.84
CA PHE A 40 9.11 34.89 -10.43
C PHE A 40 8.75 36.34 -10.07
N ASP A 41 7.93 36.51 -9.03
CA ASP A 41 7.67 37.82 -8.44
C ASP A 41 8.87 38.26 -7.59
N GLN A 42 9.72 39.11 -8.16
CA GLN A 42 10.97 39.55 -7.52
C GLN A 42 10.74 40.44 -6.29
N GLY A 43 9.54 40.99 -6.09
CA GLY A 43 9.28 41.93 -5.00
C GLY A 43 8.99 41.26 -3.65
N ASN A 44 8.35 40.08 -3.66
CA ASN A 44 7.78 39.48 -2.45
C ASN A 44 8.09 37.97 -2.29
N GLY A 45 8.96 37.40 -3.13
CA GLY A 45 9.32 35.97 -3.05
C GLY A 45 8.17 35.01 -3.36
N ARG A 46 7.12 35.47 -4.06
CA ARG A 46 5.96 34.63 -4.39
C ARG A 46 6.29 33.73 -5.57
N LEU A 47 5.92 32.45 -5.46
CA LEU A 47 6.06 31.47 -6.56
C LEU A 47 5.20 31.81 -7.78
N PHE A 48 4.09 32.53 -7.57
CA PHE A 48 3.17 32.95 -8.61
C PHE A 48 2.92 34.46 -8.50
N PRO A 49 3.05 35.22 -9.61
CA PRO A 49 2.84 36.66 -9.60
C PRO A 49 1.37 37.03 -9.29
N GLY A 50 1.17 38.24 -8.76
CA GLY A 50 -0.15 38.84 -8.52
C GLY A 50 -0.79 38.50 -7.16
N GLY A 51 -1.99 39.04 -6.96
CA GLY A 51 -2.86 38.78 -5.80
C GLY A 51 -4.03 37.84 -6.15
N SER A 52 -4.56 37.12 -5.15
CA SER A 52 -5.71 36.20 -5.28
C SER A 52 -5.51 35.00 -6.23
N GLN A 53 -4.53 34.14 -5.92
CA GLN A 53 -4.30 32.89 -6.67
C GLN A 53 -5.53 31.97 -6.70
N TYR A 54 -6.32 31.97 -5.62
CA TYR A 54 -7.55 31.21 -5.53
C TYR A 54 -8.59 31.63 -6.58
N ASP A 55 -8.85 32.93 -6.73
CA ASP A 55 -9.84 33.41 -7.69
C ASP A 55 -9.36 33.23 -9.14
N ARG A 56 -8.06 33.42 -9.38
CA ARG A 56 -7.44 33.12 -10.68
C ARG A 56 -7.64 31.66 -11.07
N PHE A 57 -7.30 30.75 -10.17
CA PHE A 57 -7.48 29.32 -10.38
C PHE A 57 -8.95 28.97 -10.62
N ARG A 58 -9.86 29.46 -9.78
CA ARG A 58 -11.31 29.25 -9.94
C ARG A 58 -11.83 29.73 -11.30
N LYS A 59 -11.44 30.94 -11.73
CA LYS A 59 -11.83 31.49 -13.03
C LYS A 59 -11.28 30.66 -14.19
N GLN A 60 -10.01 30.25 -14.12
CA GLN A 60 -9.39 29.44 -15.16
C GLN A 60 -10.03 28.04 -15.25
N LEU A 61 -10.28 27.39 -14.11
CA LEU A 61 -10.98 26.11 -14.06
C LEU A 61 -12.39 26.21 -14.67
N GLY A 62 -13.13 27.27 -14.34
CA GLY A 62 -14.45 27.53 -14.93
C GLY A 62 -14.40 27.70 -16.45
N ARG A 63 -13.36 28.37 -16.99
CA ARG A 63 -13.16 28.48 -18.45
C ARG A 63 -12.89 27.12 -19.08
N THR A 64 -12.04 26.30 -18.48
CA THR A 64 -11.73 24.94 -18.95
C THR A 64 -12.98 24.06 -18.98
N PHE A 65 -13.81 24.10 -17.93
CA PHE A 65 -15.05 23.32 -17.89
C PHE A 65 -16.10 23.74 -18.91
N ASN A 66 -16.03 24.98 -19.38
CA ASN A 66 -16.92 25.53 -20.41
C ASN A 66 -16.40 25.33 -21.84
N GLN A 67 -15.23 24.72 -22.04
CA GLN A 67 -14.79 24.32 -23.38
C GLN A 67 -15.71 23.21 -23.91
N ASP A 68 -16.01 23.24 -25.21
CA ASP A 68 -17.03 22.35 -25.80
C ASP A 68 -16.73 20.86 -25.61
N ASP A 69 -15.46 20.48 -25.80
CA ASP A 69 -14.96 19.12 -25.60
C ASP A 69 -15.14 18.64 -24.15
N VAL A 70 -14.74 19.46 -23.18
CA VAL A 70 -14.85 19.17 -21.75
C VAL A 70 -16.31 19.15 -21.30
N SER A 71 -17.11 20.11 -21.74
CA SER A 71 -18.54 20.19 -21.45
C SER A 71 -19.32 18.99 -21.99
N ASN A 72 -18.97 18.52 -23.19
CA ASN A 72 -19.55 17.31 -23.76
C ASN A 72 -19.18 16.06 -22.97
N GLU A 73 -17.93 15.96 -22.50
CA GLU A 73 -17.49 14.86 -21.63
C GLU A 73 -18.20 14.86 -20.26
N HIS A 74 -18.42 16.04 -19.67
CA HIS A 74 -19.22 16.19 -18.45
C HIS A 74 -20.65 15.66 -18.64
N LYS A 75 -21.31 16.04 -19.75
CA LYS A 75 -22.64 15.52 -20.10
C LYS A 75 -22.62 14.01 -20.28
N ARG A 76 -21.61 13.46 -20.98
CA ARG A 76 -21.45 12.02 -21.21
C ARG A 76 -21.32 11.24 -19.91
N ARG A 77 -20.61 11.79 -18.92
CA ARG A 77 -20.42 11.15 -17.59
C ARG A 77 -21.50 11.50 -16.57
N ALA A 78 -22.50 12.30 -16.94
CA ALA A 78 -23.54 12.81 -16.05
C ALA A 78 -22.97 13.54 -14.81
N VAL A 79 -21.84 14.26 -14.97
CA VAL A 79 -21.22 15.03 -13.89
C VAL A 79 -21.45 16.51 -14.13
N LYS A 80 -21.91 17.23 -13.11
CA LYS A 80 -22.12 18.68 -13.22
C LYS A 80 -20.81 19.42 -12.97
N PRO A 81 -20.48 20.47 -13.74
CA PRO A 81 -19.30 21.29 -13.48
C PRO A 81 -19.25 21.85 -12.05
N ASP A 82 -20.40 22.16 -11.44
CA ASP A 82 -20.47 22.67 -10.06
C ASP A 82 -20.11 21.61 -8.99
N GLU A 83 -20.25 20.31 -9.31
CA GLU A 83 -19.87 19.21 -8.41
C GLU A 83 -18.34 19.04 -8.34
N ILE A 84 -17.64 19.33 -9.44
CA ILE A 84 -16.17 19.29 -9.52
C ILE A 84 -15.55 20.68 -9.25
N GLY A 85 -16.26 21.77 -9.56
CA GLY A 85 -15.69 23.10 -9.80
C GLY A 85 -15.56 24.02 -8.59
N SER A 86 -16.01 23.63 -7.41
CA SER A 86 -15.63 24.37 -6.20
C SER A 86 -14.20 24.02 -5.82
N THR A 87 -13.31 24.98 -5.66
CA THR A 87 -11.94 24.75 -5.12
C THR A 87 -11.92 24.00 -3.77
N HIS A 88 -13.04 24.02 -3.03
CA HIS A 88 -13.28 23.21 -1.84
C HIS A 88 -13.47 21.73 -2.14
N SER A 89 -14.02 21.36 -3.30
CA SER A 89 -14.15 19.97 -3.75
C SER A 89 -12.79 19.36 -4.04
N LEU A 90 -11.81 20.08 -4.61
CA LEU A 90 -10.53 19.46 -5.01
C LEU A 90 -9.73 18.91 -3.81
N ARG A 91 -9.66 19.67 -2.71
CA ARG A 91 -9.02 19.18 -1.49
C ARG A 91 -9.79 17.99 -0.89
N LYS A 92 -11.12 18.07 -0.87
CA LYS A 92 -11.97 16.98 -0.38
C LYS A 92 -11.84 15.74 -1.26
N GLY A 93 -11.84 15.92 -2.57
CA GLY A 93 -11.67 14.90 -3.58
C GLY A 93 -10.31 14.24 -3.49
N ALA A 94 -9.24 15.00 -3.26
CA ALA A 94 -7.90 14.45 -2.99
C ALA A 94 -7.88 13.61 -1.70
N ALA A 95 -8.53 14.07 -0.63
CA ALA A 95 -8.66 13.32 0.60
C ALA A 95 -9.50 12.03 0.42
N THR A 96 -10.61 12.12 -0.29
CA THR A 96 -11.44 10.96 -0.64
C THR A 96 -10.64 9.99 -1.51
N PHE A 97 -10.00 10.45 -2.59
CA PHE A 97 -9.18 9.63 -3.47
C PHE A 97 -8.07 8.90 -2.70
N ALA A 98 -7.37 9.60 -1.81
CA ALA A 98 -6.34 9.00 -0.97
C ALA A 98 -6.88 7.92 -0.03
N SER A 99 -8.14 8.00 0.41
CA SER A 99 -8.74 7.09 1.39
C SER A 99 -9.71 6.06 0.82
N SER A 100 -10.12 6.19 -0.44
CA SER A 100 -11.17 5.35 -1.05
C SER A 100 -10.64 4.38 -2.11
N GLY A 101 -9.39 4.51 -2.54
CA GLY A 101 -8.84 3.73 -3.66
C GLY A 101 -8.42 2.30 -3.31
N SER A 102 -8.11 1.99 -2.05
CA SER A 102 -7.57 0.69 -1.63
C SER A 102 -7.76 0.46 -0.14
N THR A 103 -7.81 -0.80 0.30
CA THR A 103 -7.74 -1.15 1.74
C THR A 103 -6.34 -0.92 2.33
N ALA A 104 -5.34 -0.66 1.49
CA ALA A 104 -3.98 -0.28 1.88
C ALA A 104 -3.76 1.24 1.91
N CYS A 105 -4.83 2.03 1.93
CA CYS A 105 -4.75 3.49 1.94
C CYS A 105 -4.07 4.06 3.20
N PRO A 106 -3.57 5.31 3.16
CA PRO A 106 -3.11 6.02 4.35
C PRO A 106 -4.18 6.10 5.44
N SER A 107 -3.75 6.28 6.69
CA SER A 107 -4.67 6.47 7.81
C SER A 107 -5.52 7.73 7.61
N SER A 108 -6.76 7.69 8.08
CA SER A 108 -7.64 8.87 8.05
C SER A 108 -7.05 10.05 8.82
N THR A 109 -6.32 9.79 9.91
CA THR A 109 -5.53 10.77 10.66
C THR A 109 -4.56 11.51 9.75
N THR A 110 -3.72 10.78 9.02
CA THR A 110 -2.73 11.35 8.10
C THR A 110 -3.40 12.20 7.01
N VAL A 111 -4.47 11.67 6.39
CA VAL A 111 -5.22 12.37 5.34
C VAL A 111 -5.79 13.69 5.87
N ASN A 112 -6.40 13.67 7.05
CA ASN A 112 -6.99 14.83 7.69
C ASN A 112 -5.93 15.87 8.09
N LEU A 113 -4.81 15.43 8.67
CA LEU A 113 -3.68 16.30 9.04
C LEU A 113 -3.11 17.01 7.79
N ARG A 114 -2.89 16.27 6.69
CA ARG A 114 -2.39 16.82 5.43
C ARG A 114 -3.40 17.76 4.76
N ALA A 115 -4.69 17.44 4.81
CA ALA A 115 -5.77 18.33 4.35
C ALA A 115 -5.89 19.61 5.21
N GLY A 116 -5.22 19.65 6.36
CA GLY A 116 -5.27 20.74 7.33
C GLY A 116 -6.63 20.82 8.03
N TRP A 117 -7.29 19.67 8.23
CA TRP A 117 -8.54 19.55 8.97
C TRP A 117 -8.27 19.25 10.43
N SER A 118 -9.11 19.79 11.31
CA SER A 118 -9.08 19.46 12.74
C SER A 118 -9.68 18.07 12.94
N LEU A 119 -8.99 17.20 13.67
CA LEU A 119 -9.54 15.90 14.09
C LEU A 119 -10.50 16.05 15.28
N GLY A 120 -10.34 17.12 16.05
CA GLY A 120 -11.18 17.46 17.19
C GLY A 120 -10.82 16.71 18.48
N GLY A 121 -11.17 17.30 19.63
CA GLY A 121 -11.05 16.68 20.95
C GLY A 121 -9.67 16.08 21.25
N VAL A 122 -9.68 14.88 21.81
CA VAL A 122 -8.47 14.14 22.23
C VAL A 122 -7.58 13.77 21.04
N GLN A 123 -8.14 13.56 19.84
CA GLN A 123 -7.38 13.13 18.66
C GLN A 123 -6.34 14.19 18.24
N ASN A 124 -6.68 15.48 18.31
CA ASN A 124 -5.71 16.56 18.02
C ASN A 124 -4.52 16.57 19.00
N THR A 125 -4.73 16.11 20.23
CA THR A 125 -3.69 16.09 21.28
C THR A 125 -2.83 14.84 21.18
N CYS A 126 -3.46 13.70 20.89
CA CYS A 126 -2.82 12.39 20.94
C CYS A 126 -2.24 11.93 19.59
N LEU A 127 -2.78 12.40 18.48
CA LEU A 127 -2.34 11.99 17.15
C LEU A 127 -1.50 13.11 16.54
N ARG A 128 -0.24 12.79 16.24
CA ARG A 128 0.74 13.70 15.68
C ARG A 128 1.04 13.33 14.23
N TYR A 129 1.75 14.21 13.56
CA TYR A 129 2.23 13.96 12.21
C TYR A 129 3.05 12.67 12.12
N GLU A 130 2.79 11.93 11.06
CA GLU A 130 3.48 10.69 10.72
C GLU A 130 4.10 10.86 9.34
N ALA A 131 5.44 10.99 9.30
CA ALA A 131 6.16 11.26 8.05
C ALA A 131 5.86 10.22 6.96
N ALA A 132 5.91 8.92 7.31
CA ALA A 132 5.59 7.85 6.38
C ALA A 132 4.16 7.94 5.82
N GLY A 133 3.20 8.32 6.66
CA GLY A 133 1.83 8.57 6.24
C GLY A 133 1.76 9.74 5.25
N ASP A 134 2.38 10.87 5.57
CA ASP A 134 2.35 12.04 4.69
C ASP A 134 2.98 11.71 3.33
N MET A 135 4.12 11.02 3.32
CA MET A 135 4.77 10.55 2.09
C MET A 135 3.84 9.64 1.27
N HIS A 136 3.12 8.72 1.91
CA HIS A 136 2.12 7.87 1.24
C HIS A 136 1.02 8.73 0.62
N VAL A 137 0.37 9.60 1.40
CA VAL A 137 -0.70 10.48 0.87
C VAL A 137 -0.17 11.32 -0.29
N GLY A 138 1.05 11.87 -0.18
CA GLY A 138 1.67 12.69 -1.21
C GLY A 138 1.83 11.96 -2.53
N ARG A 139 2.36 10.74 -2.50
CA ARG A 139 2.51 9.90 -3.69
C ARG A 139 1.15 9.54 -4.30
N THR A 140 0.18 9.18 -3.47
CA THR A 140 -1.19 8.86 -3.93
C THR A 140 -1.82 10.06 -4.62
N VAL A 141 -1.83 11.25 -4.01
CA VAL A 141 -2.49 12.42 -4.63
C VAL A 141 -1.77 12.94 -5.88
N THR A 142 -0.51 12.55 -6.11
CA THR A 142 0.21 12.79 -7.37
C THR A 142 -0.04 11.74 -8.44
N GLY A 143 -0.94 10.78 -8.19
CA GLY A 143 -1.35 9.76 -9.15
C GLY A 143 -0.44 8.54 -9.24
N LEU A 144 0.49 8.36 -8.29
CA LEU A 144 1.28 7.12 -8.22
C LEU A 144 0.40 5.99 -7.69
N SER A 145 0.39 4.86 -8.40
CA SER A 145 -0.44 3.71 -8.03
C SER A 145 0.07 3.05 -6.77
N THR A 146 -0.80 2.93 -5.74
CA THR A 146 -0.48 2.25 -4.48
C THR A 146 -0.26 0.75 -4.65
N ASP A 147 -0.73 0.17 -5.74
CA ASP A 147 -0.71 -1.27 -5.97
C ASP A 147 0.48 -1.70 -6.83
N SER A 148 1.37 -0.76 -7.18
CA SER A 148 2.57 -0.99 -7.98
C SER A 148 3.84 -0.77 -7.16
N HIS A 149 4.88 -1.55 -7.42
CA HIS A 149 6.21 -1.27 -6.86
C HIS A 149 6.76 0.10 -7.30
N THR A 150 6.28 0.64 -8.42
CA THR A 150 6.64 1.98 -8.89
C THR A 150 6.04 3.11 -8.05
N PHE A 151 5.19 2.81 -7.06
CA PHE A 151 4.68 3.80 -6.09
C PHE A 151 5.78 4.63 -5.44
N ALA A 152 6.92 3.98 -5.21
CA ALA A 152 8.09 4.58 -4.56
C ALA A 152 9.00 5.36 -5.51
N CYS A 153 8.72 5.41 -6.82
CA CYS A 153 9.68 5.90 -7.81
C CYS A 153 10.31 7.23 -7.41
N LEU A 154 11.59 7.36 -7.72
CA LEU A 154 12.34 8.59 -7.55
C LEU A 154 11.84 9.61 -8.58
N PRO A 155 11.76 10.90 -8.21
CA PRO A 155 11.54 11.94 -9.20
C PRO A 155 12.69 11.96 -10.21
N PRO A 156 12.48 12.47 -11.43
CA PRO A 156 13.59 12.81 -12.32
C PRO A 156 14.55 13.76 -11.61
N HIS A 157 15.84 13.45 -11.61
CA HIS A 157 16.88 14.26 -10.97
C HIS A 157 18.21 14.10 -11.69
N PHE A 158 19.16 14.99 -11.44
CA PHE A 158 20.52 14.83 -11.95
C PHE A 158 21.39 14.10 -10.92
N SER A 159 22.37 13.34 -11.40
CA SER A 159 23.35 12.66 -10.52
C SER A 159 24.19 13.62 -9.69
N SER A 160 24.39 14.83 -10.21
CA SER A 160 25.17 15.90 -9.62
C SER A 160 24.78 17.22 -10.27
N CYS A 161 24.63 18.27 -9.46
CA CYS A 161 24.47 19.64 -9.97
C CYS A 161 25.85 20.20 -10.36
N ASP A 162 26.25 19.97 -11.61
CA ASP A 162 27.47 20.55 -12.18
C ASP A 162 27.21 21.93 -12.79
N ASP A 163 28.28 22.62 -13.23
CA ASP A 163 28.19 23.95 -13.84
C ASP A 163 27.23 24.00 -15.04
N GLN A 164 27.02 22.89 -15.76
CA GLN A 164 26.08 22.85 -16.88
C GLN A 164 24.63 22.76 -16.41
N VAL A 165 24.36 22.02 -15.33
CA VAL A 165 23.04 22.01 -14.68
C VAL A 165 22.71 23.39 -14.12
N GLU A 166 23.66 24.04 -13.45
CA GLU A 166 23.50 25.41 -12.93
C GLU A 166 23.22 26.43 -14.03
N GLN A 167 23.98 26.34 -15.12
CA GLN A 167 23.76 27.18 -16.30
C GLN A 167 22.38 26.94 -16.91
N ALA A 168 21.96 25.67 -17.00
CA ALA A 168 20.66 25.30 -17.53
C ALA A 168 19.51 25.80 -16.65
N ILE A 169 19.62 25.71 -15.32
CA ILE A 169 18.65 26.28 -14.37
C ILE A 169 18.53 27.79 -14.57
N SER A 170 19.66 28.49 -14.66
CA SER A 170 19.70 29.95 -14.86
C SER A 170 19.05 30.39 -16.17
N ILE A 171 19.24 29.61 -17.23
CA ILE A 171 18.64 29.85 -18.55
C ILE A 171 17.15 29.51 -18.55
N ALA A 172 16.78 28.38 -17.96
CA ALA A 172 15.40 27.88 -17.96
C ALA A 172 14.48 28.69 -17.06
N PHE A 173 14.99 29.24 -15.96
CA PHE A 173 14.18 29.86 -14.91
C PHE A 173 14.74 31.23 -14.50
N PRO A 174 14.75 32.24 -15.39
CA PRO A 174 15.37 33.53 -15.09
C PRO A 174 14.74 34.22 -13.88
N GLY A 175 15.59 34.79 -13.02
CA GLY A 175 15.15 35.57 -11.85
C GLY A 175 14.66 34.73 -10.67
N TYR A 176 15.05 33.46 -10.59
CA TYR A 176 14.73 32.60 -9.47
C TYR A 176 15.45 33.02 -8.17
N PRO A 177 14.80 32.89 -7.00
CA PRO A 177 15.48 33.07 -5.72
C PRO A 177 16.34 31.85 -5.40
N GLY A 178 17.57 32.07 -4.94
CA GLY A 178 18.52 30.98 -4.60
C GLY A 178 18.00 29.99 -3.55
N SER A 179 17.05 30.41 -2.69
CA SER A 179 16.38 29.52 -1.72
C SER A 179 15.59 28.37 -2.36
N ASN A 180 15.21 28.51 -3.63
CA ASN A 180 14.39 27.54 -4.35
C ASN A 180 15.22 26.67 -5.31
N HIS A 181 16.54 26.75 -5.26
CA HIS A 181 17.41 26.06 -6.21
C HIS A 181 17.09 24.57 -6.37
N TYR A 182 16.96 23.83 -5.26
CA TYR A 182 16.63 22.40 -5.29
C TYR A 182 15.34 22.06 -6.03
N ILE A 183 14.28 22.88 -5.90
CA ILE A 183 13.02 22.59 -6.61
C ILE A 183 13.14 22.86 -8.12
N LEU A 184 14.02 23.80 -8.52
CA LEU A 184 14.27 24.11 -9.92
C LEU A 184 15.10 23.03 -10.59
N GLU A 185 16.02 22.40 -9.86
CA GLU A 185 16.75 21.23 -10.35
C GLU A 185 15.78 20.10 -10.70
N TYR A 186 14.86 19.75 -9.80
CA TYR A 186 13.82 18.74 -10.07
C TYR A 186 12.86 19.17 -11.20
N ALA A 187 12.54 20.46 -11.30
CA ALA A 187 11.71 20.99 -12.39
C ALA A 187 12.41 20.87 -13.75
N LEU A 188 13.71 21.22 -13.82
CA LEU A 188 14.53 21.07 -15.01
C LEU A 188 14.66 19.60 -15.41
N ALA A 189 14.98 18.72 -14.45
CA ALA A 189 15.07 17.30 -14.69
C ALA A 189 13.73 16.72 -15.19
N SER A 190 12.60 17.18 -14.64
CA SER A 190 11.27 16.78 -15.12
C SER A 190 10.99 17.25 -16.55
N LEU A 191 11.41 18.47 -16.91
CA LEU A 191 11.28 18.99 -18.28
C LEU A 191 12.08 18.16 -19.29
N ASP A 192 13.33 17.81 -18.97
CA ASP A 192 14.17 16.99 -19.85
C ASP A 192 13.64 15.55 -19.96
N CYS A 193 13.25 14.95 -18.82
CA CYS A 193 12.64 13.62 -18.76
C CYS A 193 11.40 13.49 -19.66
N HIS A 194 10.57 14.54 -19.69
CA HIS A 194 9.30 14.54 -20.42
C HIS A 194 9.35 15.32 -21.74
N ARG A 195 10.54 15.65 -22.27
CA ARG A 195 10.69 16.49 -23.47
C ARG A 195 9.95 15.96 -24.69
N GLU A 196 9.99 14.65 -24.92
CA GLU A 196 9.35 14.01 -26.08
C GLU A 196 7.83 13.96 -25.91
N TYR A 197 7.37 13.71 -24.68
CA TYR A 197 5.95 13.82 -24.34
C TYR A 197 5.42 15.23 -24.59
N LEU A 198 6.17 16.27 -24.17
CA LEU A 198 5.80 17.67 -24.37
C LEU A 198 5.72 18.03 -25.86
N LYS A 199 6.73 17.65 -26.66
CA LYS A 199 6.74 17.85 -28.12
C LYS A 199 5.57 17.17 -28.83
N LYS A 200 5.17 15.98 -28.37
CA LYS A 200 4.05 15.22 -28.95
C LYS A 200 2.69 15.81 -28.58
N THR A 201 2.56 16.34 -27.36
CA THR A 201 1.25 16.71 -26.78
C THR A 201 0.91 18.19 -26.95
N LEU A 202 1.91 19.07 -26.86
CA LEU A 202 1.71 20.51 -26.99
C LEU A 202 1.77 20.94 -28.47
N PRO A 203 0.99 21.95 -28.89
CA PRO A 203 1.08 22.51 -30.23
C PRO A 203 2.49 23.03 -30.53
N ALA A 204 2.96 22.92 -31.77
CA ALA A 204 4.28 23.44 -32.16
C ALA A 204 4.43 24.96 -31.93
N SER A 205 3.32 25.71 -31.90
CA SER A 205 3.27 27.15 -31.59
C SER A 205 3.23 27.46 -30.09
N HIS A 206 3.33 26.46 -29.22
CA HIS A 206 3.26 26.64 -27.77
C HIS A 206 4.49 27.42 -27.26
N GLY A 207 4.27 28.43 -26.40
CA GLY A 207 5.32 29.33 -25.92
C GLY A 207 6.50 28.64 -25.24
N LEU A 208 6.29 27.45 -24.66
CA LEU A 208 7.36 26.60 -24.11
C LEU A 208 8.48 26.33 -25.14
N PHE A 209 8.14 26.11 -26.40
CA PHE A 209 9.13 25.83 -27.45
C PHE A 209 9.87 27.09 -27.94
N CYS A 210 9.44 28.28 -27.51
CA CYS A 210 10.15 29.53 -27.72
C CYS A 210 11.13 29.84 -26.57
N THR A 211 11.09 29.08 -25.47
CA THR A 211 11.99 29.28 -24.34
C THR A 211 13.42 28.88 -24.72
N PRO A 212 14.46 29.53 -24.15
CA PRO A 212 15.85 29.20 -24.47
C PRO A 212 16.22 27.72 -24.31
N LEU A 213 15.57 27.04 -23.34
CA LEU A 213 15.75 25.63 -23.05
C LEU A 213 15.37 24.70 -24.22
N PHE A 214 14.28 25.02 -24.93
CA PHE A 214 13.74 24.18 -26.03
C PHE A 214 14.17 24.64 -27.42
N THR A 215 14.50 25.93 -27.59
CA THR A 215 15.02 26.46 -28.86
C THR A 215 16.43 25.93 -29.15
N THR A 216 17.24 25.74 -28.10
CA THR A 216 18.62 25.26 -28.21
C THR A 216 18.71 23.79 -27.81
N ASN A 217 18.38 22.88 -28.74
CA ASN A 217 18.40 21.42 -28.51
C ASN A 217 19.72 20.88 -27.97
N THR A 218 20.84 21.61 -28.10
CA THR A 218 22.15 21.18 -27.61
C THR A 218 22.22 21.10 -26.09
N MET A 219 21.43 21.88 -25.34
CA MET A 219 21.49 21.87 -23.87
C MET A 219 20.76 20.66 -23.28
N LEU A 220 19.51 20.41 -23.67
CA LEU A 220 18.77 19.21 -23.24
C LEU A 220 19.46 17.91 -23.67
N ASN A 221 20.06 17.87 -24.86
CA ASN A 221 20.82 16.69 -25.28
C ASN A 221 22.05 16.43 -24.40
N LYS A 222 22.72 17.48 -23.90
CA LYS A 222 23.85 17.34 -22.97
C LYS A 222 23.41 16.93 -21.57
N LEU A 223 22.19 17.28 -21.17
CA LEU A 223 21.66 16.96 -19.84
C LEU A 223 21.09 15.54 -19.77
N ALA A 224 20.65 14.98 -20.90
CA ALA A 224 20.04 13.65 -20.98
C ALA A 224 20.91 12.55 -20.36
N ASP A 225 22.22 12.59 -20.56
CA ASP A 225 23.16 11.58 -20.02
C ASP A 225 23.32 11.66 -18.49
N ARG A 226 22.95 12.79 -17.88
CA ARG A 226 23.01 13.03 -16.43
C ARG A 226 21.70 12.72 -15.73
N LEU A 227 20.63 12.58 -16.50
CA LEU A 227 19.28 12.41 -15.98
C LEU A 227 19.16 11.02 -15.36
N GLN A 228 18.80 10.99 -14.10
CA GLN A 228 18.46 9.80 -13.33
C GLN A 228 16.96 9.76 -13.05
N GLY A 229 16.43 8.53 -12.93
CA GLY A 229 15.03 8.27 -12.61
C GLY A 229 14.80 6.78 -12.41
N GLY A 230 13.61 6.40 -11.95
CA GLY A 230 13.20 5.00 -11.80
C GLY A 230 12.86 4.58 -10.37
N THR A 231 12.76 3.27 -10.14
CA THR A 231 12.39 2.68 -8.85
C THR A 231 13.49 2.90 -7.80
N LEU A 232 13.10 3.14 -6.54
CA LEU A 232 14.06 3.29 -5.43
C LEU A 232 15.06 2.15 -5.42
N GLN A 233 16.33 2.50 -5.33
CA GLN A 233 17.32 1.58 -4.81
C GLN A 233 17.06 1.35 -3.30
N PRO A 234 17.27 0.13 -2.76
CA PRO A 234 16.89 -0.26 -1.40
C PRO A 234 17.44 0.64 -0.25
N HIS A 235 18.44 1.46 -0.53
CA HIS A 235 19.12 2.32 0.44
C HIS A 235 18.46 3.69 0.66
N HIS A 236 17.45 4.05 -0.14
CA HIS A 236 16.69 5.29 0.08
C HIS A 236 15.53 5.01 1.05
N GLU A 237 15.68 5.44 2.30
CA GLU A 237 14.64 5.34 3.33
C GLU A 237 13.46 6.25 2.96
N THR A 238 12.48 5.67 2.28
CA THR A 238 11.15 6.26 2.20
C THR A 238 10.24 5.50 3.14
N GLY A 239 9.34 6.17 3.85
CA GLY A 239 8.40 5.50 4.78
C GLY A 239 7.49 4.44 4.12
N VAL A 240 7.59 4.25 2.79
CA VAL A 240 6.83 3.30 1.96
C VAL A 240 7.70 2.14 1.44
N THR A 241 9.01 2.11 1.72
CA THR A 241 9.95 1.11 1.17
C THR A 241 9.52 -0.34 1.48
N ALA A 242 9.06 -0.62 2.70
CA ALA A 242 8.60 -1.97 3.07
C ALA A 242 7.34 -2.43 2.29
N MET A 243 6.45 -1.49 1.95
CA MET A 243 5.26 -1.76 1.13
C MET A 243 5.66 -2.06 -0.31
N VAL A 244 6.56 -1.24 -0.85
CA VAL A 244 7.04 -1.37 -2.24
C VAL A 244 7.84 -2.65 -2.44
N ASN A 245 8.71 -3.01 -1.50
CA ASN A 245 9.47 -4.25 -1.58
C ASN A 245 8.56 -5.49 -1.67
N ARG A 246 7.41 -5.48 -0.98
CA ARG A 246 6.42 -6.56 -1.11
C ARG A 246 5.77 -6.58 -2.50
N LEU A 247 5.43 -5.42 -3.07
CA LEU A 247 4.85 -5.34 -4.41
C LEU A 247 5.85 -5.77 -5.48
N GLN A 248 7.13 -5.41 -5.33
CA GLN A 248 8.19 -5.82 -6.24
C GLN A 248 8.41 -7.34 -6.24
N GLN A 249 8.27 -8.00 -5.08
CA GLN A 249 8.32 -9.46 -4.98
C GLN A 249 7.13 -10.15 -5.67
N VAL A 250 5.99 -9.47 -5.80
CA VAL A 250 4.79 -9.99 -6.48
C VAL A 250 4.89 -9.79 -8.00
N GLU A 251 5.54 -8.71 -8.46
CA GLU A 251 5.66 -8.36 -9.89
C GLU A 251 6.86 -8.97 -10.61
N GLN A 252 7.92 -9.42 -9.91
CA GLN A 252 8.92 -10.24 -10.59
C GLN A 252 8.22 -11.46 -11.17
N PRO A 253 8.29 -11.71 -12.50
CA PRO A 253 7.76 -12.93 -13.05
C PRO A 253 8.50 -14.04 -12.31
N GLY A 254 7.77 -14.79 -11.49
CA GLY A 254 8.23 -16.08 -11.04
C GLY A 254 8.71 -16.78 -12.29
N GLU A 255 10.01 -17.04 -12.37
CA GLU A 255 10.61 -18.11 -13.15
C GLU A 255 9.55 -19.18 -13.34
N GLN A 256 8.97 -19.25 -14.56
CA GLN A 256 7.66 -19.85 -14.84
C GLN A 256 7.33 -20.95 -13.85
N ALA A 257 6.63 -20.57 -12.78
CA ALA A 257 6.04 -21.53 -11.88
C ALA A 257 4.83 -22.04 -12.66
N SER A 258 5.12 -23.02 -13.52
CA SER A 258 4.13 -23.89 -14.08
C SER A 258 3.11 -24.19 -12.99
N LEU A 259 1.85 -23.91 -13.32
CA LEU A 259 0.70 -24.43 -12.61
C LEU A 259 0.78 -25.96 -12.64
N SER A 260 1.61 -26.49 -11.75
CA SER A 260 1.57 -27.86 -11.30
C SER A 260 1.46 -27.76 -9.80
N SER A 261 0.35 -28.29 -9.30
CA SER A 261 0.07 -28.52 -7.90
C SER A 261 1.06 -29.54 -7.33
N GLU A 262 2.34 -29.18 -7.27
CA GLU A 262 3.36 -29.90 -6.51
C GLU A 262 3.75 -29.02 -5.34
N GLN A 263 3.15 -29.31 -4.18
CA GLN A 263 3.64 -28.83 -2.90
C GLN A 263 5.12 -29.26 -2.79
N ARG A 264 6.07 -28.32 -2.98
CA ARG A 264 7.49 -28.57 -2.70
C ARG A 264 7.65 -28.79 -1.20
N VAL A 265 7.58 -30.05 -0.79
CA VAL A 265 7.85 -30.48 0.58
C VAL A 265 9.36 -30.43 0.79
N ASN A 266 9.82 -29.50 1.65
CA ASN A 266 11.23 -29.47 2.06
C ASN A 266 11.52 -30.70 2.93
N LEU A 267 12.14 -31.72 2.33
CA LEU A 267 12.56 -32.93 3.03
C LEU A 267 13.88 -32.69 3.75
N GLN A 268 13.87 -32.81 5.07
CA GLN A 268 15.05 -32.72 5.93
C GLN A 268 15.44 -34.10 6.44
N GLN A 269 16.73 -34.43 6.37
CA GLN A 269 17.22 -35.70 6.90
C GLN A 269 17.57 -35.55 8.37
N TRP A 270 16.86 -36.29 9.23
CA TRP A 270 17.23 -36.46 10.63
C TRP A 270 16.83 -37.86 11.08
N THR A 271 17.59 -38.45 12.02
CA THR A 271 17.45 -39.87 12.45
C THR A 271 17.52 -40.91 11.32
N GLY A 272 18.26 -40.61 10.24
CA GLY A 272 18.44 -41.53 9.11
C GLY A 272 17.23 -41.69 8.18
N ARG A 273 16.22 -40.81 8.29
CA ARG A 273 15.05 -40.76 7.39
C ARG A 273 14.84 -39.35 6.86
N PHE A 274 14.21 -39.25 5.68
CA PHE A 274 13.71 -37.98 5.15
C PHE A 274 12.39 -37.63 5.82
N ASN A 275 12.30 -36.43 6.40
CA ASN A 275 11.14 -35.94 7.10
C ASN A 275 10.72 -34.60 6.51
N SER A 276 9.42 -34.45 6.28
CA SER A 276 8.80 -33.22 5.78
C SER A 276 8.58 -32.16 6.87
N ILE A 277 8.80 -32.52 8.13
CA ILE A 277 8.65 -31.67 9.31
C ILE A 277 10.04 -31.48 9.96
N PRO A 278 10.45 -30.25 10.27
CA PRO A 278 11.71 -29.97 10.96
C PRO A 278 11.80 -30.61 12.35
N SER A 279 12.99 -31.05 12.76
CA SER A 279 13.21 -31.70 14.06
C SER A 279 12.91 -30.78 15.27
N SER A 280 12.98 -29.47 15.08
CA SER A 280 12.66 -28.43 16.07
C SER A 280 11.16 -28.11 16.17
N PHE A 281 10.32 -28.65 15.28
CA PHE A 281 8.91 -28.29 15.23
C PHE A 281 8.16 -28.76 16.48
N THR A 282 7.37 -27.84 17.06
CA THR A 282 6.42 -28.15 18.11
C THR A 282 5.04 -27.63 17.74
N ILE A 283 4.00 -28.40 18.07
CA ILE A 283 2.62 -27.99 17.80
C ILE A 283 2.29 -26.77 18.68
N PRO A 284 1.92 -25.62 18.07
CA PRO A 284 1.72 -24.38 18.80
C PRO A 284 0.52 -24.47 19.75
N GLU A 285 0.53 -23.63 20.79
CA GLU A 285 -0.65 -23.38 21.61
C GLU A 285 -1.53 -22.35 20.91
N CYS A 286 -2.49 -22.85 20.13
CA CYS A 286 -3.32 -22.02 19.27
C CYS A 286 -4.81 -22.28 19.48
N THR A 287 -5.64 -21.41 18.90
CA THR A 287 -7.10 -21.60 18.89
C THR A 287 -7.49 -22.81 18.04
N ILE A 288 -8.72 -23.30 18.21
CA ILE A 288 -9.26 -24.39 17.38
C ILE A 288 -9.22 -24.04 15.89
N TYR A 289 -9.49 -22.77 15.55
CA TYR A 289 -9.44 -22.28 14.18
C TYR A 289 -8.04 -22.42 13.58
N GLN A 290 -7.04 -21.89 14.29
CA GLN A 290 -5.64 -22.00 13.88
C GLN A 290 -5.17 -23.46 13.84
N ALA A 291 -5.68 -24.31 14.74
CA ALA A 291 -5.41 -25.74 14.72
C ALA A 291 -5.98 -26.44 13.49
N TRP A 292 -7.20 -26.07 13.06
CA TRP A 292 -7.83 -26.57 11.84
C TRP A 292 -7.10 -26.15 10.58
N MET A 293 -6.72 -24.87 10.49
CA MET A 293 -5.95 -24.34 9.35
C MET A 293 -4.59 -25.04 9.23
N LEU A 294 -3.89 -25.26 10.34
CA LEU A 294 -2.61 -25.98 10.37
C LEU A 294 -2.77 -27.47 10.00
N TRP A 295 -3.92 -28.07 10.32
CA TRP A 295 -4.24 -29.46 9.96
C TRP A 295 -4.48 -29.65 8.47
N GLN A 296 -5.27 -28.76 7.84
CA GLN A 296 -5.66 -28.89 6.44
C GLN A 296 -4.68 -28.26 5.45
N CYS A 297 -4.10 -27.11 5.80
CA CYS A 297 -3.32 -26.29 4.88
C CYS A 297 -1.83 -26.19 5.26
N GLY A 298 -1.46 -26.59 6.48
CA GLY A 298 -0.09 -26.42 6.98
C GLY A 298 0.23 -24.95 7.28
N SER A 299 1.51 -24.61 7.28
CA SER A 299 1.99 -23.23 7.44
C SER A 299 2.97 -22.90 6.31
N PRO A 300 2.50 -22.21 5.24
CA PRO A 300 3.32 -21.88 4.08
C PRO A 300 4.56 -21.04 4.44
N GLY A 301 4.40 -20.07 5.35
CA GLY A 301 5.50 -19.19 5.78
C GLY A 301 6.61 -19.88 6.60
N THR A 302 6.37 -21.10 7.10
CA THR A 302 7.37 -21.90 7.81
C THR A 302 7.65 -23.23 7.13
N HIS A 303 7.20 -23.40 5.89
CA HIS A 303 7.32 -24.64 5.09
C HIS A 303 6.83 -25.91 5.80
N ILE A 304 5.79 -25.81 6.62
CA ILE A 304 5.21 -26.96 7.32
C ILE A 304 4.06 -27.50 6.46
N PRO A 305 4.09 -28.76 6.00
CA PRO A 305 2.99 -29.34 5.25
C PRO A 305 1.72 -29.51 6.12
N PRO A 306 0.54 -29.71 5.52
CA PRO A 306 -0.67 -30.07 6.26
C PRO A 306 -0.41 -31.20 7.25
N LEU A 307 -0.65 -30.96 8.54
CA LEU A 307 -0.33 -31.93 9.59
C LEU A 307 -1.14 -33.23 9.48
N ARG A 308 -2.25 -33.23 8.72
CA ARG A 308 -3.00 -34.43 8.37
C ARG A 308 -2.18 -35.46 7.57
N LEU A 309 -1.17 -35.00 6.83
CA LEU A 309 -0.24 -35.83 6.07
C LEU A 309 0.95 -36.30 6.92
N GLY A 310 1.08 -35.75 8.13
CA GLY A 310 2.18 -36.04 9.04
C GLY A 310 2.01 -37.37 9.76
N GLU A 311 2.99 -38.26 9.65
CA GLU A 311 3.06 -39.47 10.45
C GLU A 311 3.78 -39.23 11.79
N THR A 312 3.42 -39.99 12.83
CA THR A 312 4.11 -39.87 14.14
C THR A 312 5.59 -40.21 14.08
N CYS A 313 6.04 -40.90 13.03
CA CYS A 313 7.45 -41.17 12.78
C CYS A 313 8.24 -39.89 12.37
N GLN A 314 7.55 -38.86 11.88
CA GLN A 314 8.11 -37.60 11.39
C GLN A 314 8.26 -36.51 12.46
N LEU A 315 8.19 -36.86 13.75
CA LEU A 315 8.40 -35.93 14.86
C LEU A 315 9.50 -36.43 15.79
N ALA A 316 10.46 -35.56 16.11
CA ALA A 316 11.67 -35.95 16.84
C ALA A 316 11.40 -36.30 18.33
N SER A 317 10.47 -35.60 18.97
CA SER A 317 10.21 -35.74 20.41
C SER A 317 9.02 -36.66 20.71
N LYS A 318 9.15 -37.55 21.72
CA LYS A 318 8.03 -38.34 22.26
C LYS A 318 6.83 -37.47 22.66
N ASN A 319 7.09 -36.26 23.18
CA ASN A 319 6.06 -35.29 23.54
C ASN A 319 5.35 -34.72 22.31
N ALA A 320 6.09 -34.44 21.23
CA ALA A 320 5.52 -33.97 19.96
C ALA A 320 4.64 -35.06 19.31
N LYS A 321 5.09 -36.33 19.33
CA LYS A 321 4.30 -37.49 18.86
C LYS A 321 2.97 -37.63 19.60
N LYS A 322 3.00 -37.58 20.93
CA LYS A 322 1.78 -37.62 21.77
C LYS A 322 0.84 -36.46 21.44
N ARG A 323 1.40 -35.25 21.29
CA ARG A 323 0.65 -34.04 20.94
C ARG A 323 0.03 -34.12 19.55
N LEU A 324 0.70 -34.71 18.55
CA LEU A 324 0.13 -34.91 17.22
C LEU A 324 -1.07 -35.86 17.25
N SER A 325 -1.02 -36.92 18.06
CA SER A 325 -2.17 -37.82 18.25
C SER A 325 -3.37 -37.11 18.86
N ASP A 326 -3.14 -36.22 19.83
CA ASP A 326 -4.18 -35.40 20.46
C ASP A 326 -4.78 -34.37 19.47
N PHE A 327 -3.90 -33.76 18.67
CA PHE A 327 -4.25 -32.81 17.63
C PHE A 327 -5.04 -33.48 16.48
N ALA A 328 -4.61 -34.66 16.05
CA ALA A 328 -5.29 -35.47 15.05
C ALA A 328 -6.67 -35.95 15.54
N TYR A 329 -6.79 -36.31 16.82
CA TYR A 329 -8.07 -36.70 17.41
C TYR A 329 -9.12 -35.58 17.31
N LEU A 330 -8.73 -34.34 17.63
CA LEU A 330 -9.61 -33.18 17.52
C LEU A 330 -10.04 -32.94 16.07
N ASN A 331 -9.07 -32.83 15.15
CA ASN A 331 -9.35 -32.47 13.77
C ASN A 331 -10.07 -33.57 12.99
N ARG A 332 -9.77 -34.85 13.23
CA ARG A 332 -10.55 -35.98 12.67
C ARG A 332 -11.98 -36.01 13.16
N ALA A 333 -12.27 -35.50 14.35
CA ALA A 333 -13.65 -35.37 14.84
C ALA A 333 -14.42 -34.25 14.11
N ILE A 334 -13.72 -33.26 13.55
CA ILE A 334 -14.27 -32.24 12.66
C ILE A 334 -14.48 -32.84 11.26
N GLU A 335 -13.48 -33.56 10.72
CA GLU A 335 -13.57 -34.26 9.42
C GLU A 335 -14.71 -35.28 9.37
N LYS A 336 -14.86 -36.15 10.39
CA LYS A 336 -15.92 -37.16 10.43
C LYS A 336 -17.33 -36.55 10.39
N ARG A 337 -17.50 -35.37 11.00
CA ARG A 337 -18.78 -34.65 10.95
C ARG A 337 -18.97 -33.91 9.63
N ALA A 338 -17.89 -33.44 9.02
CA ALA A 338 -17.94 -32.86 7.68
C ALA A 338 -18.32 -33.87 6.61
N ALA A 339 -17.84 -35.12 6.74
CA ALA A 339 -18.15 -36.23 5.84
C ALA A 339 -19.62 -36.68 5.90
N ALA A 340 -20.26 -36.62 7.07
CA ALA A 340 -21.68 -36.96 7.24
C ALA A 340 -22.66 -36.03 6.48
N LEU A 341 -22.15 -34.94 5.92
CA LEU A 341 -22.90 -33.92 5.15
C LEU A 341 -22.44 -33.84 3.68
N GLY A 342 -21.69 -34.83 3.19
CA GLY A 342 -21.39 -34.99 1.76
C GLY A 342 -20.26 -34.13 1.19
N LEU A 343 -19.41 -33.49 2.01
CA LEU A 343 -18.25 -32.74 1.50
C LEU A 343 -16.98 -33.58 1.40
N THR A 344 -16.28 -33.45 0.27
CA THR A 344 -14.90 -33.89 0.07
C THR A 344 -13.93 -32.92 0.76
N TYR A 345 -13.08 -33.46 1.64
CA TYR A 345 -12.13 -32.69 2.48
C TYR A 345 -10.66 -32.91 2.07
N ALA A 346 -10.41 -33.58 0.95
CA ALA A 346 -9.06 -33.80 0.45
C ALA A 346 -8.59 -32.57 -0.34
N ASN A 347 -7.49 -31.96 0.11
CA ASN A 347 -6.74 -30.88 -0.57
C ASN A 347 -7.47 -29.55 -0.61
N LEU A 348 -8.16 -29.22 0.49
CA LEU A 348 -8.81 -27.92 0.66
C LEU A 348 -7.79 -26.78 0.54
N THR A 349 -8.12 -25.80 -0.28
CA THR A 349 -7.48 -24.49 -0.29
C THR A 349 -7.70 -23.78 1.05
N ILE A 350 -6.92 -22.72 1.32
CA ILE A 350 -7.08 -21.91 2.54
C ILE A 350 -8.52 -21.39 2.65
N CYS A 351 -9.08 -20.84 1.58
CA CYS A 351 -10.45 -20.31 1.55
C CYS A 351 -11.49 -21.39 1.86
N GLU A 352 -11.39 -22.56 1.22
CA GLU A 352 -12.32 -23.67 1.46
C GLU A 352 -12.20 -24.21 2.90
N ALA A 353 -10.99 -24.28 3.46
CA ALA A 353 -10.78 -24.68 4.85
C ALA A 353 -11.39 -23.67 5.84
N GLU A 354 -11.34 -22.37 5.54
CA GLU A 354 -12.01 -21.33 6.34
C GLU A 354 -13.54 -21.45 6.28
N GLU A 355 -14.11 -21.66 5.10
CA GLU A 355 -15.55 -21.83 4.90
C GLU A 355 -16.07 -23.06 5.66
N VAL A 356 -15.38 -24.20 5.52
CA VAL A 356 -15.68 -25.42 6.27
C VAL A 356 -15.65 -25.18 7.78
N PHE A 357 -14.72 -24.35 8.27
CA PHE A 357 -14.67 -24.02 9.70
C PHE A 357 -15.79 -23.07 10.13
N LYS A 358 -16.02 -21.98 9.38
CA LYS A 358 -17.02 -20.95 9.70
C LYS A 358 -18.43 -21.54 9.77
N GLU A 359 -18.80 -22.32 8.76
CA GLU A 359 -20.12 -22.94 8.65
C GLU A 359 -20.35 -24.02 9.73
N ARG A 360 -19.28 -24.71 10.17
CA ARG A 360 -19.40 -25.96 10.95
C ARG A 360 -18.88 -25.88 12.38
N SER A 361 -18.33 -24.74 12.79
CA SER A 361 -17.89 -24.48 14.18
C SER A 361 -19.06 -24.51 15.18
N SER A 362 -20.30 -24.28 14.71
CA SER A 362 -21.54 -24.38 15.49
C SER A 362 -22.01 -25.82 15.73
N THR A 363 -21.66 -26.75 14.83
CA THR A 363 -22.07 -28.17 14.83
C THR A 363 -21.18 -29.05 15.72
N VAL A 364 -19.97 -28.59 16.03
CA VAL A 364 -19.12 -29.24 17.04
C VAL A 364 -19.71 -28.89 18.41
N GLN A 365 -20.38 -29.86 19.06
CA GLN A 365 -20.76 -29.76 20.47
C GLN A 365 -19.50 -29.74 21.35
N LEU A 366 -18.86 -28.58 21.40
CA LEU A 366 -17.79 -28.29 22.33
C LEU A 366 -18.42 -28.02 23.70
N PRO A 367 -17.90 -28.60 24.80
CA PRO A 367 -18.45 -28.37 26.13
C PRO A 367 -18.50 -26.87 26.43
N THR A 368 -19.70 -26.38 26.73
CA THR A 368 -19.97 -24.94 26.97
C THR A 368 -19.58 -24.48 28.37
N THR A 369 -19.19 -25.42 29.23
CA THR A 369 -18.98 -25.16 30.66
C THR A 369 -17.85 -26.04 31.19
N ILE A 370 -16.82 -25.40 31.75
CA ILE A 370 -15.80 -26.07 32.58
C ILE A 370 -16.45 -26.38 33.94
N SER A 371 -15.90 -27.35 34.68
CA SER A 371 -16.27 -27.75 36.07
C SER A 371 -16.47 -26.63 37.11
N LYS A 372 -16.26 -25.35 36.77
CA LYS A 372 -16.44 -24.14 37.61
C LYS A 372 -17.45 -23.11 37.08
N GLY A 373 -18.36 -23.47 36.17
CA GLY A 373 -19.56 -22.64 35.86
C GLY A 373 -19.35 -21.33 35.08
N ARG A 374 -18.16 -21.05 34.51
CA ARG A 374 -17.94 -19.86 33.69
C ARG A 374 -18.18 -20.11 32.19
N LYS A 375 -19.13 -19.38 31.58
CA LYS A 375 -19.34 -19.32 30.12
C LYS A 375 -18.15 -18.60 29.44
N ARG A 376 -17.53 -19.21 28.41
CA ARG A 376 -16.48 -18.58 27.57
C ARG A 376 -16.87 -18.52 26.10
N ARG A 377 -16.30 -17.55 25.36
CA ARG A 377 -16.47 -17.39 23.90
C ARG A 377 -15.76 -18.53 23.16
N ARG A 378 -16.52 -19.31 22.37
CA ARG A 378 -16.09 -20.58 21.73
C ARG A 378 -14.82 -20.46 20.85
N GLY A 379 -14.62 -19.32 20.18
CA GLY A 379 -13.47 -19.08 19.29
C GLY A 379 -12.13 -18.80 19.98
N GLN A 380 -12.11 -18.61 21.31
CA GLN A 380 -10.90 -18.28 22.08
C GLN A 380 -10.37 -19.46 22.90
N LEU A 381 -10.94 -20.65 22.74
CA LEU A 381 -10.47 -21.84 23.43
C LEU A 381 -9.24 -22.42 22.74
N LEU A 382 -8.22 -22.75 23.55
CA LEU A 382 -7.06 -23.48 23.09
C LEU A 382 -7.43 -24.94 22.79
N TRP A 383 -6.88 -25.48 21.71
CA TRP A 383 -7.18 -26.86 21.27
C TRP A 383 -6.93 -27.90 22.37
N ARG A 384 -5.91 -27.70 23.22
CA ARG A 384 -5.54 -28.60 24.32
C ARG A 384 -6.62 -28.72 25.39
N THR A 385 -7.23 -27.59 25.75
CA THR A 385 -8.33 -27.55 26.72
C THR A 385 -9.48 -28.41 26.24
N ILE A 386 -9.78 -28.36 24.94
CA ILE A 386 -10.88 -29.12 24.35
C ILE A 386 -10.57 -30.60 24.27
N VAL A 387 -9.36 -31.00 23.89
CA VAL A 387 -8.99 -32.43 23.85
C VAL A 387 -9.08 -33.06 25.25
N ASN A 388 -8.65 -32.34 26.28
CA ASN A 388 -8.74 -32.82 27.67
C ASN A 388 -10.20 -33.04 28.10
N GLU A 389 -11.10 -32.10 27.78
CA GLU A 389 -12.54 -32.24 28.03
C GLU A 389 -13.17 -33.37 27.16
N LEU A 390 -12.71 -33.53 25.93
CA LEU A 390 -13.17 -34.60 25.04
C LEU A 390 -12.70 -36.00 25.47
N ARG A 391 -11.68 -36.09 26.31
CA ARG A 391 -11.17 -37.36 26.87
C ARG A 391 -11.57 -37.61 28.31
N ALA A 392 -12.21 -36.64 28.98
CA ALA A 392 -12.73 -36.82 30.33
C ALA A 392 -13.81 -37.94 30.37
N PRO A 393 -13.82 -38.80 31.41
CA PRO A 393 -14.78 -39.89 31.56
C PRO A 393 -16.23 -39.37 31.61
N LYS A 394 -17.17 -40.16 31.07
CA LYS A 394 -18.59 -39.77 30.88
C LYS A 394 -19.29 -39.27 32.17
N SER A 395 -18.83 -39.68 33.36
CA SER A 395 -19.38 -39.22 34.65
C SER A 395 -19.21 -37.73 34.92
N VAL A 396 -18.26 -37.06 34.26
CA VAL A 396 -17.99 -35.61 34.43
C VAL A 396 -18.74 -34.74 33.40
N ARG A 397 -19.25 -35.34 32.31
CA ARG A 397 -19.97 -34.59 31.25
C ARG A 397 -21.42 -34.25 31.59
N GLN A 398 -22.06 -35.00 32.49
CA GLN A 398 -23.48 -34.84 32.80
C GLN A 398 -23.76 -33.85 33.93
N SER A 399 -22.76 -33.42 34.72
CA SER A 399 -22.94 -32.39 35.75
C SER A 399 -22.98 -30.96 35.21
N SER A 400 -22.69 -30.74 33.92
CA SER A 400 -22.62 -29.42 33.30
C SER A 400 -23.77 -29.08 32.35
N THR A 401 -24.77 -29.96 32.23
CA THR A 401 -25.96 -29.78 31.37
C THR A 401 -27.28 -29.64 32.15
N SER A 402 -27.26 -29.79 33.47
CA SER A 402 -28.41 -29.54 34.35
C SER A 402 -28.04 -28.56 35.46
N SER A 403 -27.90 -27.28 35.12
CA SER A 403 -27.98 -26.11 36.02
C SER A 403 -28.09 -24.84 35.20
#